data_AF-A0AAE1S940-F1
#
_entry.id   AF-A0AAE1S940-F1
#
_cell.length_a   1.000
_cell.length_b   1.000
_cell.length_c   1.000
_cell.angle_alpha   90.00
_cell.angle_beta   90.00
_cell.angle_gamma   90.00
#
_symmetry.space_group_name_H-M   'P 1'
#
loop_
_entity.id
_entity.type
_entity.pdbx_description
1 polymer ?
#
loop_
_entity_poly.entity_id
_entity_poly.type
_entity_poly.pdbx_seq_one_letter_code
_entity_poly.pdbx_strand_id
1 'polypeptide(L)'
;MGVWDEHIVNVLSGCPALETMELYCVEGFSRLDVRSSKLKRLKLNRYSSVDDGRDHSLEINAPHLQELEILGDLYDLKCRLVDVSSVVNAKLTFNIVCIKDVYTMAGREFDHAEDSCDYHQVFMTLVQDYLQKLSCAVELTMGTWFTEVLCMLQFKGVAIPKLECKYLTLELHMNEFNLYAEAVLLQTSPQVGTLNIDITATLADLHLVLIIFSLRPEHSESMYVLESIIIRDKCT
;
A
#
# COMPACT_ATOMS: atom_id res chain seq x y z
N MET A 1 -3.01 18.40 -20.76
CA MET A 1 -1.80 17.65 -20.44
C MET A 1 -0.98 18.53 -19.51
N GLY A 2 -0.61 18.04 -18.33
CA GLY A 2 0.14 18.84 -17.35
C GLY A 2 1.55 19.09 -17.86
N VAL A 3 2.13 20.25 -17.56
CA VAL A 3 3.51 20.61 -17.95
C VAL A 3 4.51 19.52 -17.52
N TRP A 4 4.29 18.90 -16.36
CA TRP A 4 5.13 17.83 -15.86
C TRP A 4 4.99 16.49 -16.60
N ASP A 5 3.82 16.21 -17.21
CA ASP A 5 3.63 15.00 -18.01
C ASP A 5 4.60 15.01 -19.22
N GLU A 6 4.77 16.17 -19.85
CA GLU A 6 5.71 16.34 -20.98
C GLU A 6 7.17 16.20 -20.55
N HIS A 7 7.52 16.69 -19.37
CA HIS A 7 8.88 16.58 -18.84
C HIS A 7 9.27 15.13 -18.56
N ILE A 8 8.36 14.34 -17.99
CA ILE A 8 8.57 12.90 -17.76
C ILE A 8 8.78 12.16 -19.08
N VAL A 9 7.94 12.43 -20.08
CA VAL A 9 8.09 11.85 -21.42
C VAL A 9 9.43 12.22 -22.05
N ASN A 10 9.87 13.47 -21.89
CA ASN A 10 11.17 13.93 -22.38
C ASN A 10 12.34 13.23 -21.67
N VAL A 11 12.25 12.99 -20.36
CA VAL A 11 13.26 12.22 -19.61
C VAL A 11 13.31 10.77 -20.09
N LEU A 12 12.14 10.12 -20.23
CA LEU A 12 12.07 8.72 -20.66
C LEU A 12 12.55 8.52 -22.11
N SER A 13 12.30 9.49 -22.99
CA SER A 13 12.76 9.46 -24.39
C SER A 13 14.22 9.85 -24.55
N GLY A 14 14.72 10.78 -23.75
CA GLY A 14 16.13 11.19 -23.74
C GLY A 14 17.07 10.17 -23.10
N CYS A 15 16.55 9.29 -22.24
CA CYS A 15 17.33 8.29 -21.50
C CYS A 15 16.86 6.85 -21.83
N PRO A 16 17.09 6.33 -23.05
CA PRO A 16 16.58 5.02 -23.47
C PRO A 16 17.18 3.83 -22.69
N ALA A 17 18.31 4.02 -22.02
CA ALA A 17 18.97 3.02 -21.19
C ALA A 17 18.63 3.13 -19.69
N LEU A 18 17.65 3.98 -19.31
CA LEU A 18 17.29 4.18 -17.92
C LEU A 18 16.70 2.90 -17.30
N GLU A 19 17.33 2.40 -16.24
CA GLU A 19 16.92 1.17 -15.54
C GLU A 19 16.20 1.44 -14.21
N THR A 20 16.43 2.60 -13.61
CA THR A 20 15.86 3.00 -12.31
C THR A 20 15.40 4.44 -12.37
N MET A 21 14.21 4.69 -11.86
CA MET A 21 13.63 6.02 -11.71
C MET A 21 13.13 6.18 -10.28
N GLU A 22 13.65 7.19 -9.59
CA GLU A 22 13.20 7.55 -8.25
C GLU A 22 12.70 8.99 -8.27
N LEU A 23 11.47 9.18 -7.80
CA LEU A 23 10.78 10.45 -7.76
C LEU A 23 10.47 10.77 -6.29
N TYR A 24 11.05 11.85 -5.79
CA TYR A 24 10.95 12.28 -4.40
C TYR A 24 10.39 13.69 -4.31
N CYS A 25 9.32 13.91 -3.52
CA CYS A 25 8.67 15.21 -3.37
C CYS A 25 8.34 15.86 -4.72
N VAL A 26 7.73 15.07 -5.61
CA VAL A 26 7.31 15.51 -6.94
C VAL A 26 5.82 15.82 -6.96
N GLU A 27 5.42 16.73 -7.83
CA GLU A 27 4.02 17.13 -7.99
C GLU A 27 3.66 17.40 -9.46
N GLY A 28 2.36 17.38 -9.76
CA GLY A 28 1.82 18.02 -10.96
C GLY A 28 1.75 17.20 -12.24
N PHE A 29 1.95 15.87 -12.18
CA PHE A 29 1.72 14.97 -13.32
C PHE A 29 0.59 13.97 -13.05
N SER A 30 -0.28 13.79 -14.02
CA SER A 30 -1.47 12.92 -13.86
C SER A 30 -1.21 11.49 -14.30
N ARG A 31 -0.15 11.26 -15.08
CA ARG A 31 0.11 9.97 -15.68
C ARG A 31 1.60 9.72 -15.90
N LEU A 32 2.03 8.54 -15.48
CA LEU A 32 3.35 7.98 -15.72
C LEU A 32 3.23 6.78 -16.67
N ASP A 33 3.46 7.01 -17.96
CA ASP A 33 3.40 5.98 -19.02
C ASP A 33 4.82 5.54 -19.41
N VAL A 34 5.27 4.43 -18.83
CA VAL A 34 6.59 3.84 -19.06
C VAL A 34 6.47 2.64 -19.98
N ARG A 35 6.73 2.85 -21.26
CA ARG A 35 6.79 1.77 -22.27
C ARG A 35 8.16 1.15 -22.46
N SER A 36 9.20 1.78 -21.91
CA SER A 36 10.56 1.23 -22.03
C SER A 36 10.68 -0.06 -21.23
N SER A 37 11.11 -1.13 -21.88
CA SER A 37 11.40 -2.41 -21.21
C SER A 37 12.69 -2.39 -20.40
N LYS A 38 13.49 -1.31 -20.50
CA LYS A 38 14.73 -1.11 -19.75
C LYS A 38 14.48 -0.64 -18.33
N LEU A 39 13.45 0.17 -18.09
CA LEU A 39 13.13 0.63 -16.75
C LEU A 39 12.61 -0.55 -15.92
N LYS A 40 13.38 -0.96 -14.91
CA LYS A 40 13.07 -2.09 -14.04
C LYS A 40 12.54 -1.66 -12.69
N ARG A 41 12.98 -0.52 -12.19
CA ARG A 41 12.64 -0.03 -10.86
C ARG A 41 12.02 1.37 -10.92
N LEU A 42 10.88 1.52 -10.25
CA LEU A 42 10.19 2.78 -10.08
C LEU A 42 9.93 2.99 -8.59
N LYS A 43 10.41 4.11 -8.08
CA LYS A 43 10.17 4.55 -6.70
C LYS A 43 9.48 5.89 -6.70
N LEU A 44 8.33 5.95 -6.06
CA LEU A 44 7.59 7.17 -5.80
C LEU A 44 7.56 7.41 -4.29
N ASN A 45 8.02 8.57 -3.85
CA ASN A 45 8.06 8.92 -2.43
C ASN A 45 7.57 10.35 -2.23
N ARG A 46 6.56 10.52 -1.36
CA ARG A 46 5.94 11.82 -1.05
C ARG A 46 5.46 12.55 -2.31
N TYR A 47 4.60 11.91 -3.11
CA TYR A 47 3.95 12.59 -4.22
C TYR A 47 2.79 13.46 -3.68
N SER A 48 2.70 14.71 -4.11
CA SER A 48 1.56 15.58 -3.83
C SER A 48 0.93 16.10 -5.12
N SER A 49 -0.36 16.42 -5.06
CA SER A 49 -1.02 17.18 -6.12
C SER A 49 -1.17 18.64 -5.70
N VAL A 50 -1.30 19.53 -6.69
CA VAL A 50 -1.58 20.95 -6.45
C VAL A 50 -3.03 21.09 -6.01
N ASP A 51 -3.26 21.68 -4.84
CA ASP A 51 -4.60 21.96 -4.30
C ASP A 51 -5.33 22.99 -5.17
N ASP A 52 -6.06 22.49 -6.16
CA ASP A 52 -6.86 23.28 -7.10
C ASP A 52 -8.36 22.89 -7.09
N GLY A 53 -8.77 22.10 -6.10
CA GLY A 53 -10.14 21.62 -5.93
C GLY A 53 -10.58 20.53 -6.92
N ARG A 54 -9.64 19.90 -7.67
CA ARG A 54 -9.94 18.78 -8.58
C ARG A 54 -9.65 17.42 -7.93
N ASP A 55 -10.20 16.37 -8.53
CA ASP A 55 -9.91 14.98 -8.13
C ASP A 55 -8.44 14.64 -8.47
N HIS A 56 -7.62 14.47 -7.44
CA HIS A 56 -6.19 14.20 -7.58
C HIS A 56 -5.95 12.72 -7.79
N SER A 57 -5.52 12.37 -8.99
CA SER A 57 -5.16 10.99 -9.32
C SER A 57 -3.91 10.91 -10.16
N LEU A 58 -3.14 9.86 -9.92
CA LEU A 58 -1.94 9.52 -10.66
C LEU A 58 -2.14 8.13 -11.28
N GLU A 59 -2.05 8.02 -12.59
CA GLU A 59 -2.06 6.73 -13.28
C GLU A 59 -0.64 6.24 -13.55
N ILE A 60 -0.33 5.01 -13.10
CA ILE A 60 0.93 4.34 -13.42
C ILE A 60 0.66 3.24 -14.45
N ASN A 61 1.26 3.38 -15.63
CA ASN A 61 1.22 2.40 -16.71
C ASN A 61 2.64 1.98 -17.07
N ALA A 62 3.10 0.85 -16.54
CA ALA A 62 4.47 0.35 -16.66
C ALA A 62 4.50 -1.19 -16.81
N PRO A 63 4.10 -1.73 -17.97
CA PRO A 63 3.90 -3.18 -18.17
C PRO A 63 5.16 -4.04 -18.03
N HIS A 64 6.36 -3.43 -18.09
CA HIS A 64 7.65 -4.14 -18.02
C HIS A 64 8.43 -3.88 -16.72
N LEU A 65 7.80 -3.17 -15.79
CA LEU A 65 8.37 -2.83 -14.48
C LEU A 65 8.50 -4.10 -13.64
N GLN A 66 9.60 -4.23 -12.90
CA GLN A 66 9.85 -5.39 -12.02
C GLN A 66 9.70 -5.02 -10.55
N GLU A 67 10.12 -3.82 -10.18
CA GLU A 67 10.07 -3.33 -8.80
C GLU A 67 9.32 -2.01 -8.72
N LEU A 68 8.32 -1.96 -7.83
CA LEU A 68 7.49 -0.79 -7.57
C LEU A 68 7.54 -0.42 -6.10
N GLU A 69 7.99 0.79 -5.78
CA GLU A 69 7.91 1.35 -4.43
C GLU A 69 7.01 2.59 -4.45
N ILE A 70 5.99 2.63 -3.60
CA ILE A 70 5.16 3.80 -3.34
C ILE A 70 5.19 4.07 -1.84
N LEU A 71 5.78 5.19 -1.45
CA LEU A 71 6.18 5.48 -0.07
C LEU A 71 5.74 6.89 0.36
N GLY A 72 5.70 7.06 1.68
CA GLY A 72 5.48 8.36 2.31
C GLY A 72 4.04 8.84 2.23
N ASP A 73 3.82 10.09 2.58
CA ASP A 73 2.47 10.65 2.66
C ASP A 73 2.02 11.06 1.25
N LEU A 74 0.89 10.51 0.79
CA LEU A 74 0.24 10.82 -0.48
C LEU A 74 -0.97 11.74 -0.33
N TYR A 75 -1.28 12.15 0.91
CA TYR A 75 -2.43 12.98 1.25
C TYR A 75 -3.75 12.39 0.72
N ASP A 76 -4.43 13.05 -0.21
CA ASP A 76 -5.69 12.61 -0.82
C ASP A 76 -5.51 11.99 -2.22
N LEU A 77 -4.26 11.76 -2.64
CA LEU A 77 -3.94 11.26 -3.99
C LEU A 77 -4.45 9.83 -4.20
N LYS A 78 -5.23 9.67 -5.28
CA LYS A 78 -5.64 8.36 -5.80
C LYS A 78 -4.61 7.86 -6.82
N CYS A 79 -3.58 7.18 -6.35
CA CYS A 79 -2.63 6.51 -7.23
C CYS A 79 -3.25 5.22 -7.79
N ARG A 80 -3.43 5.11 -9.12
CA ARG A 80 -4.06 3.98 -9.81
C ARG A 80 -3.03 3.20 -10.62
N LEU A 81 -3.00 1.88 -10.44
CA LEU A 81 -2.13 1.00 -11.25
C LEU A 81 -2.89 0.54 -12.49
N VAL A 82 -2.55 1.10 -13.64
CA VAL A 82 -3.21 0.76 -14.92
C VAL A 82 -2.70 -0.58 -15.42
N ASP A 83 -1.40 -0.70 -15.67
CA ASP A 83 -0.72 -1.94 -16.03
C ASP A 83 0.63 -2.02 -15.33
N VAL A 84 0.77 -2.99 -14.43
CA VAL A 84 1.99 -3.30 -13.67
C VAL A 84 2.21 -4.82 -13.65
N SER A 85 1.74 -5.51 -14.69
CA SER A 85 1.66 -6.97 -14.75
C SER A 85 2.99 -7.71 -14.60
N SER A 86 4.13 -7.05 -14.88
CA SER A 86 5.46 -7.64 -14.69
C SER A 86 6.07 -7.42 -13.31
N VAL A 87 5.38 -6.72 -12.40
CA VAL A 87 5.93 -6.39 -11.08
C VAL A 87 6.06 -7.68 -10.26
N VAL A 88 7.29 -7.95 -9.82
CA VAL A 88 7.64 -9.10 -8.99
C VAL A 88 7.84 -8.71 -7.53
N ASN A 89 8.26 -7.48 -7.27
CA ASN A 89 8.43 -6.92 -5.94
C ASN A 89 7.68 -5.59 -5.84
N ALA A 90 6.76 -5.48 -4.89
CA ALA A 90 6.06 -4.23 -4.63
C ALA A 90 6.12 -3.85 -3.16
N LYS A 91 6.44 -2.58 -2.88
CA LYS A 91 6.41 -1.97 -1.55
C LYS A 91 5.45 -0.80 -1.53
N LEU A 92 4.34 -0.96 -0.81
CA LEU A 92 3.27 0.00 -0.65
C LEU A 92 3.18 0.44 0.82
N THR A 93 4.06 1.36 1.23
CA THR A 93 4.15 1.87 2.61
C THR A 93 3.87 3.36 2.66
N PHE A 94 2.88 3.78 1.88
CA PHE A 94 2.39 5.15 1.89
C PHE A 94 1.23 5.32 2.87
N ASN A 95 0.97 6.57 3.24
CA ASN A 95 -0.18 6.95 4.05
C ASN A 95 -1.08 7.91 3.27
N ILE A 96 -2.37 7.74 3.44
CA ILE A 96 -3.40 8.62 2.89
C ILE A 96 -4.17 9.22 4.06
N VAL A 97 -4.38 10.53 4.01
CA VAL A 97 -5.08 11.26 5.08
C VAL A 97 -6.50 11.52 4.58
N CYS A 98 -7.51 11.11 5.35
CA CYS A 98 -8.87 11.51 5.01
C CYS A 98 -8.98 13.03 5.11
N ILE A 99 -9.65 13.67 4.15
CA ILE A 99 -9.86 15.12 4.20
C ILE A 99 -10.51 15.54 5.54
N LYS A 100 -11.37 14.68 6.12
CA LYS A 100 -11.95 14.90 7.45
C LYS A 100 -10.87 14.97 8.55
N ASP A 101 -9.83 14.15 8.48
CA ASP A 101 -8.71 14.11 9.43
C ASP A 101 -7.84 15.37 9.36
N VAL A 102 -7.66 15.95 8.16
CA VAL A 102 -6.94 17.22 7.98
C VAL A 102 -7.70 18.38 8.66
N TYR A 103 -9.03 18.41 8.55
CA TYR A 103 -9.84 19.47 9.16
C TYR A 103 -10.02 19.31 10.67
N THR A 104 -10.08 18.08 11.20
CA THR A 104 -10.03 17.85 12.65
C THR A 104 -8.66 18.21 13.23
N MET A 105 -7.55 17.92 12.54
CA MET A 105 -6.22 18.42 12.91
C MET A 105 -6.13 19.95 12.86
N ALA A 106 -6.92 20.60 12.01
CA ALA A 106 -7.05 22.06 11.95
C ALA A 106 -8.05 22.66 12.99
N GLY A 107 -8.54 21.84 13.93
CA GLY A 107 -9.38 22.29 15.05
C GLY A 107 -10.83 22.63 14.67
N ARG A 108 -11.34 22.11 13.55
CA ARG A 108 -12.74 22.31 13.15
C ARG A 108 -13.57 21.10 13.56
N GLU A 109 -14.54 21.32 14.44
CA GLU A 109 -15.50 20.28 14.87
C GLU A 109 -16.43 19.93 13.70
N PHE A 110 -16.53 18.64 13.38
CA PHE A 110 -17.54 18.09 12.50
C PHE A 110 -18.53 17.30 13.36
N ASP A 111 -19.84 17.43 13.09
CA ASP A 111 -20.82 16.54 13.68
C ASP A 111 -20.47 15.09 13.29
N HIS A 112 -20.30 14.22 14.29
CA HIS A 112 -20.03 12.77 14.15
C HIS A 112 -21.19 11.99 13.52
N ALA A 113 -22.08 12.65 12.80
CA ALA A 113 -23.23 12.04 12.15
C ALA A 113 -22.79 11.36 10.85
N GLU A 114 -22.84 10.02 10.88
CA GLU A 114 -22.54 9.05 9.82
C GLU A 114 -21.07 9.00 9.38
N ASP A 115 -20.41 7.93 9.82
CA ASP A 115 -19.13 7.39 9.33
C ASP A 115 -19.25 6.84 7.88
N SER A 116 -20.05 7.50 7.06
CA SER A 116 -20.18 7.28 5.61
C SER A 116 -19.39 8.36 4.90
N CYS A 117 -18.07 8.34 5.06
CA CYS A 117 -17.23 9.12 4.17
C CYS A 117 -17.13 8.35 2.84
N ASP A 118 -17.73 8.86 1.76
CA ASP A 118 -17.57 8.30 0.39
C ASP A 118 -16.07 8.11 0.04
N TYR A 119 -15.22 8.93 0.65
CA TYR A 119 -13.76 8.86 0.63
C TYR A 119 -13.20 7.50 1.08
N HIS A 120 -13.73 6.89 2.13
CA HIS A 120 -13.31 5.57 2.58
C HIS A 120 -13.65 4.50 1.54
N GLN A 121 -14.80 4.62 0.86
CA GLN A 121 -15.19 3.67 -0.19
C GLN A 121 -14.25 3.73 -1.38
N VAL A 122 -13.82 4.94 -1.79
CA VAL A 122 -12.86 5.11 -2.90
C VAL A 122 -11.54 4.43 -2.60
N PHE A 123 -11.01 4.61 -1.39
CA PHE A 123 -9.74 4.01 -1.00
C PHE A 123 -9.82 2.50 -0.75
N MET A 124 -10.95 2.01 -0.26
CA MET A 124 -11.22 0.58 -0.24
C MET A 124 -11.18 -0.02 -1.65
N THR A 125 -11.85 0.60 -2.62
CA THR A 125 -11.79 0.16 -4.03
C THR A 125 -10.37 0.24 -4.58
N LEU A 126 -9.60 1.27 -4.22
CA LEU A 126 -8.20 1.41 -4.63
C LEU A 126 -7.32 0.28 -4.09
N VAL A 127 -7.49 -0.08 -2.81
CA VAL A 127 -6.77 -1.22 -2.20
C VAL A 127 -7.14 -2.53 -2.88
N GLN A 128 -8.42 -2.74 -3.22
CA GLN A 128 -8.80 -3.92 -3.99
C GLN A 128 -8.14 -3.97 -5.38
N ASP A 129 -8.08 -2.84 -6.08
CA ASP A 129 -7.41 -2.75 -7.38
C ASP A 129 -5.92 -3.06 -7.23
N TYR A 130 -5.23 -2.52 -6.23
CA TYR A 130 -3.82 -2.87 -5.95
C TYR A 130 -3.62 -4.36 -5.75
N LEU A 131 -4.45 -5.01 -4.94
CA LEU A 131 -4.35 -6.45 -4.68
C LEU A 131 -4.59 -7.29 -5.94
N GLN A 132 -5.51 -6.86 -6.82
CA GLN A 132 -5.74 -7.52 -8.10
C GLN A 132 -4.56 -7.33 -9.07
N LYS A 133 -4.03 -6.12 -9.16
CA LYS A 133 -2.93 -5.77 -10.08
C LYS A 133 -1.60 -6.39 -9.67
N LEU A 134 -1.42 -6.64 -8.38
CA LEU A 134 -0.20 -7.20 -7.79
C LEU A 134 -0.38 -8.65 -7.34
N SER A 135 -1.44 -9.35 -7.76
CA SER A 135 -1.76 -10.70 -7.28
C SER A 135 -0.68 -11.73 -7.60
N CYS A 136 0.10 -11.51 -8.66
CA CYS A 136 1.19 -12.38 -9.11
C CYS A 136 2.58 -11.92 -8.62
N ALA A 137 2.65 -10.87 -7.80
CA ALA A 137 3.92 -10.42 -7.22
C ALA A 137 4.47 -11.50 -6.27
N VAL A 138 5.78 -11.73 -6.33
CA VAL A 138 6.48 -12.72 -5.49
C VAL A 138 6.70 -12.18 -4.08
N GLU A 139 7.01 -10.89 -3.99
CA GLU A 139 7.27 -10.19 -2.74
C GLU A 139 6.37 -8.95 -2.63
N LEU A 140 5.66 -8.85 -1.51
CA LEU A 140 4.80 -7.72 -1.20
C LEU A 140 5.18 -7.14 0.16
N THR A 141 5.36 -5.83 0.22
CA THR A 141 5.50 -5.09 1.47
C THR A 141 4.34 -4.12 1.61
N MET A 142 3.60 -4.17 2.72
CA MET A 142 2.44 -3.32 2.98
C MET A 142 2.66 -2.49 4.25
N GLY A 143 2.31 -1.21 4.17
CA GLY A 143 2.37 -0.30 5.31
C GLY A 143 1.14 -0.38 6.20
N THR A 144 1.20 0.37 7.29
CA THR A 144 0.15 0.49 8.31
C THR A 144 -1.21 0.85 7.72
N TRP A 145 -1.30 1.96 6.97
CA TRP A 145 -2.56 2.41 6.38
C TRP A 145 -3.18 1.37 5.43
N PHE A 146 -2.36 0.74 4.59
CA PHE A 146 -2.83 -0.30 3.67
C PHE A 146 -3.43 -1.49 4.44
N THR A 147 -2.76 -1.86 5.53
CA THR A 147 -3.14 -2.95 6.44
C THR A 147 -4.46 -2.66 7.17
N GLU A 148 -4.69 -1.42 7.61
CA GLU A 148 -5.97 -0.99 8.20
C GLU A 148 -7.14 -1.05 7.21
N VAL A 149 -6.92 -0.63 5.96
CA VAL A 149 -7.96 -0.70 4.92
C VAL A 149 -8.30 -2.14 4.57
N LEU A 150 -7.31 -3.04 4.58
CA LEU A 150 -7.55 -4.48 4.45
C LEU A 150 -8.43 -5.03 5.57
N CYS A 151 -8.20 -4.65 6.84
CA CYS A 151 -9.09 -4.97 7.95
C CYS A 151 -10.52 -4.52 7.67
N MET A 152 -10.69 -3.26 7.23
CA MET A 152 -12.02 -2.70 6.94
C MET A 152 -12.75 -3.45 5.81
N LEU A 153 -12.04 -3.83 4.75
CA LEU A 153 -12.58 -4.67 3.67
C LEU A 153 -13.11 -6.00 4.22
N GLN A 154 -12.36 -6.64 5.11
CA GLN A 154 -12.78 -7.90 5.73
C GLN A 154 -14.02 -7.73 6.62
N PHE A 155 -14.05 -6.72 7.50
CA PHE A 155 -15.20 -6.46 8.37
C PHE A 155 -16.48 -6.18 7.57
N LYS A 156 -16.34 -5.57 6.38
CA LYS A 156 -17.45 -5.36 5.43
C LYS A 156 -17.79 -6.59 4.59
N GLY A 157 -17.14 -7.74 4.82
CA GLY A 157 -17.38 -8.99 4.10
C GLY A 157 -16.96 -8.93 2.62
N VAL A 158 -16.07 -8.01 2.27
CA VAL A 158 -15.61 -7.82 0.88
C VAL A 158 -14.55 -8.86 0.55
N ALA A 159 -14.74 -9.58 -0.56
CA ALA A 159 -13.78 -10.58 -1.00
C ALA A 159 -12.45 -9.92 -1.40
N ILE A 160 -11.36 -10.43 -0.84
CA ILE A 160 -9.99 -10.06 -1.18
C ILE A 160 -9.46 -11.06 -2.21
N PRO A 161 -8.85 -10.61 -3.31
CA PRO A 161 -8.28 -11.53 -4.31
C PRO A 161 -7.16 -12.36 -3.67
N LYS A 162 -6.99 -13.58 -4.19
CA LYS A 162 -5.92 -14.46 -3.74
C LYS A 162 -4.57 -13.91 -4.17
N LEU A 163 -3.62 -13.84 -3.25
CA LEU A 163 -2.25 -13.43 -3.54
C LEU A 163 -1.38 -14.67 -3.73
N GLU A 164 -0.54 -14.66 -4.76
CA GLU A 164 0.46 -15.71 -5.07
C GLU A 164 1.83 -15.39 -4.48
N CYS A 165 1.92 -14.38 -3.61
CA CYS A 165 3.17 -13.97 -3.01
C CYS A 165 3.77 -15.09 -2.13
N LYS A 166 5.10 -15.19 -2.18
CA LYS A 166 5.90 -16.11 -1.35
C LYS A 166 6.42 -15.41 -0.10
N TYR A 167 6.69 -14.11 -0.23
CA TYR A 167 7.22 -13.25 0.82
C TYR A 167 6.24 -12.10 1.04
N LEU A 168 5.75 -11.99 2.27
CA LEU A 168 4.89 -10.89 2.69
C LEU A 168 5.56 -10.17 3.86
N THR A 169 5.74 -8.86 3.74
CA THR A 169 6.30 -8.02 4.79
C THR A 169 5.27 -6.97 5.21
N LEU A 170 5.00 -6.86 6.50
CA LEU A 170 4.14 -5.84 7.07
C LEU A 170 5.00 -4.83 7.83
N GLU A 171 5.00 -3.57 7.37
CA GLU A 171 5.66 -2.46 8.06
C GLU A 171 4.60 -1.68 8.86
N LEU A 172 4.49 -2.03 10.14
CA LEU A 172 3.41 -1.60 11.02
C LEU A 172 3.93 -0.59 12.06
N HIS A 173 3.22 0.52 12.18
CA HIS A 173 3.33 1.46 13.29
C HIS A 173 2.14 1.20 14.22
N MET A 174 2.40 0.66 15.41
CA MET A 174 1.34 0.07 16.25
C MET A 174 0.22 1.04 16.61
N ASN A 175 -1.00 0.63 16.27
CA ASN A 175 -2.28 1.06 16.79
C ASN A 175 -3.21 -0.19 16.87
N GLU A 176 -4.36 -0.10 17.53
CA GLU A 176 -5.23 -1.26 17.82
C GLU A 176 -5.71 -2.04 16.55
N PHE A 177 -5.68 -1.42 15.37
CA PHE A 177 -6.25 -1.96 14.13
C PHE A 177 -5.31 -2.87 13.33
N ASN A 178 -4.00 -2.75 13.52
CA ASN A 178 -3.01 -3.49 12.73
C ASN A 178 -3.02 -5.00 12.98
N LEU A 179 -3.53 -5.42 14.15
CA LEU A 179 -3.43 -6.79 14.64
C LEU A 179 -4.45 -7.75 14.00
N TYR A 180 -5.56 -7.24 13.46
CA TYR A 180 -6.56 -8.08 12.79
C TYR A 180 -6.20 -8.40 11.33
N ALA A 181 -5.39 -7.56 10.69
CA ALA A 181 -5.10 -7.67 9.26
C ALA A 181 -4.28 -8.91 8.92
N GLU A 182 -3.41 -9.32 9.84
CA GLU A 182 -2.50 -10.44 9.65
C GLU A 182 -3.26 -11.75 9.40
N ALA A 183 -4.32 -11.99 10.18
CA ALA A 183 -5.18 -13.17 10.01
C ALA A 183 -5.85 -13.19 8.63
N VAL A 184 -6.20 -12.03 8.09
CA VAL A 184 -6.83 -11.88 6.76
C VAL A 184 -5.85 -12.19 5.64
N LEU A 185 -4.65 -11.63 5.76
CA LEU A 185 -3.61 -11.77 4.75
C LEU A 185 -3.12 -13.22 4.66
N LEU A 186 -3.03 -13.92 5.78
CA LEU A 186 -2.69 -15.34 5.82
C LEU A 186 -3.78 -16.23 5.20
N GLN A 187 -5.06 -15.89 5.37
CA GLN A 187 -6.17 -16.61 4.71
C GLN A 187 -6.18 -16.39 3.19
N THR A 188 -5.82 -15.19 2.74
CA THR A 188 -5.87 -14.78 1.32
C THR A 188 -4.60 -15.13 0.55
N SER A 189 -3.51 -15.49 1.25
CA SER A 189 -2.19 -15.76 0.67
C SER A 189 -1.65 -17.15 1.08
N PRO A 190 -2.30 -18.25 0.65
CA PRO A 190 -1.95 -19.59 1.13
C PRO A 190 -0.59 -20.12 0.64
N GLN A 191 0.09 -19.37 -0.24
CA GLN A 191 1.42 -19.71 -0.76
C GLN A 191 2.55 -18.96 -0.04
N VAL A 192 2.24 -18.10 0.93
CA VAL A 192 3.25 -17.37 1.69
C VAL A 192 4.05 -18.36 2.54
N GLY A 193 5.33 -18.49 2.23
CA GLY A 193 6.28 -19.28 3.02
C GLY A 193 6.87 -18.47 4.17
N THR A 194 7.08 -17.17 3.95
CA THR A 194 7.69 -16.27 4.94
C THR A 194 6.84 -15.03 5.17
N LEU A 195 6.42 -14.82 6.42
CA LEU A 195 5.80 -13.58 6.90
C LEU A 195 6.81 -12.80 7.75
N ASN A 196 7.16 -11.60 7.31
CA ASN A 196 7.93 -10.65 8.10
C ASN A 196 6.98 -9.59 8.67
N ILE A 197 7.10 -9.31 9.96
CA ILE A 197 6.37 -8.22 10.61
C ILE A 197 7.41 -7.31 11.23
N ASP A 198 7.59 -6.15 10.61
CA ASP A 198 8.48 -5.10 11.08
C ASP A 198 7.63 -4.07 11.84
N ILE A 199 7.78 -4.04 13.15
CA ILE A 199 7.00 -3.21 14.05
C ILE A 199 7.84 -2.04 14.51
N THR A 200 7.29 -0.83 14.41
CA THR A 200 7.79 0.35 15.12
C THR A 200 6.85 0.60 16.30
N ALA A 201 7.33 0.36 17.51
CA ALA A 201 6.52 0.26 18.73
C ALA A 201 7.22 0.86 19.96
N THR A 202 6.46 1.10 21.02
CA THR A 202 7.00 1.23 22.38
C THR A 202 7.06 -0.15 23.05
N LEU A 203 7.91 -0.34 24.06
CA LEU A 203 8.10 -1.63 24.77
C LEU A 203 6.81 -2.30 25.28
N ALA A 204 5.72 -1.56 25.47
CA ALA A 204 4.43 -2.09 25.89
C ALA A 204 3.66 -2.83 24.77
N ASP A 205 3.93 -2.50 23.50
CA ASP A 205 3.14 -2.97 22.36
C ASP A 205 3.56 -4.38 21.89
N LEU A 206 4.83 -4.77 22.11
CA LEU A 206 5.37 -6.10 21.80
C LEU A 206 4.68 -7.23 22.57
N HIS A 207 4.19 -6.94 23.78
CA HIS A 207 3.54 -7.94 24.63
C HIS A 207 2.17 -8.36 24.08
N LEU A 208 1.48 -7.47 23.35
CA LEU A 208 0.19 -7.75 22.69
C LEU A 208 0.36 -8.66 21.47
N VAL A 209 1.41 -8.41 20.68
CA VAL A 209 1.75 -9.24 19.50
C VAL A 209 2.01 -10.69 19.90
N LEU A 210 2.80 -10.90 20.96
CA LEU A 210 3.10 -12.24 21.48
C LEU A 210 1.87 -12.97 22.03
N ILE A 211 0.95 -12.24 22.70
CA ILE A 211 -0.29 -12.82 23.22
C ILE A 211 -1.22 -13.27 22.08
N ILE A 212 -1.31 -12.50 20.99
CA ILE A 212 -2.23 -12.79 19.88
C ILE A 212 -1.73 -13.97 19.04
N PHE A 213 -0.43 -14.05 18.74
CA PHE A 213 0.13 -15.25 18.08
C PHE A 213 0.08 -16.50 18.97
N SER A 214 -0.01 -16.33 20.29
CA SER A 214 -0.24 -17.43 21.24
C SER A 214 -1.70 -17.86 21.32
N LEU A 215 -2.64 -17.00 20.93
CA LEU A 215 -4.07 -17.29 20.86
C LEU A 215 -4.40 -17.89 19.50
N ARG A 216 -4.34 -19.23 19.42
CA ARG A 216 -4.96 -19.99 18.32
C ARG A 216 -6.40 -19.52 18.14
N PRO A 217 -6.87 -19.24 16.91
CA PRO A 217 -8.30 -19.21 16.66
C PRO A 217 -8.81 -20.65 16.81
N GLU A 218 -9.62 -20.93 17.83
CA GLU A 218 -10.24 -22.24 18.09
C GLU A 218 -11.20 -22.71 16.98
N HIS A 219 -11.38 -21.94 15.90
CA HIS A 219 -12.39 -22.18 14.86
C HIS A 219 -11.90 -22.14 13.41
N SER A 220 -10.59 -22.28 13.15
CA SER A 220 -10.05 -22.37 11.79
C SER A 220 -9.41 -23.75 11.54
N GLU A 221 -10.10 -24.64 10.82
CA GLU A 221 -9.54 -25.90 10.30
C GLU A 221 -8.49 -25.70 9.19
N SER A 222 -8.20 -24.46 8.79
CA SER A 222 -7.10 -24.14 7.88
C SER A 222 -5.76 -24.13 8.62
N MET A 223 -4.96 -25.17 8.43
CA MET A 223 -3.58 -25.23 8.89
C MET A 223 -2.74 -24.27 8.05
N TYR A 224 -2.32 -23.14 8.61
CA TYR A 224 -1.41 -22.21 7.94
C TYR A 224 -0.06 -22.89 7.66
N VAL A 225 0.39 -22.88 6.40
CA VAL A 225 1.67 -23.51 5.96
C VAL A 225 2.79 -22.46 5.95
N LEU A 226 2.91 -21.71 7.04
CA LEU A 226 4.02 -20.77 7.19
C LEU A 226 5.29 -21.55 7.51
N GLU A 227 6.34 -21.38 6.71
CA GLU A 227 7.66 -21.96 6.97
C GLU A 227 8.40 -21.15 8.05
N SER A 228 8.19 -19.83 8.09
CA SER A 228 8.84 -18.94 9.05
C SER A 228 8.01 -17.68 9.32
N ILE A 229 8.00 -17.22 10.58
CA ILE A 229 7.53 -15.90 11.00
C ILE A 229 8.71 -15.17 11.63
N ILE A 230 8.98 -13.95 11.17
CA ILE A 230 10.04 -13.10 11.71
C ILE A 230 9.41 -11.79 12.19
N ILE A 231 9.51 -11.53 13.49
CA ILE A 231 9.06 -10.27 14.10
C ILE A 231 10.30 -9.45 14.42
N ARG A 232 10.39 -8.24 13.87
CA ARG A 232 11.48 -7.29 14.14
C ARG A 232 10.90 -6.06 14.81
N ASP A 233 11.55 -5.65 15.89
CA ASP A 233 11.33 -4.34 16.49
C ASP A 233 12.33 -3.36 15.88
N LYS A 234 11.82 -2.33 15.20
CA LYS A 234 12.61 -1.20 14.67
C LYS A 234 12.69 -0.09 15.73
N CYS A 235 13.07 -0.42 16.97
CA CYS A 235 13.42 0.60 17.97
C CYS A 235 14.66 1.38 17.49
N THR A 236 14.53 2.71 17.41
CA THR A 236 15.64 3.68 17.26
C THR A 236 16.39 3.89 18.57
#